data_AF-A0A7K0PKG9-F1
#
_entry.id   AF-A0A7K0PKG9-F1
#
_cell.length_a   1.000
_cell.length_b   1.000
_cell.length_c   1.000
_cell.angle_alpha   90.00
_cell.angle_beta   90.00
_cell.angle_gamma   90.00
#
_symmetry.space_group_name_H-M   'P 1'
#
loop_
_entity.id
_entity.type
_entity.pdbx_description
1 polymer ?
#
loop_
_entity_poly.entity_id
_entity_poly.type
_entity_poly.pdbx_seq_one_letter_code
_entity_poly.pdbx_strand_id
1 'polypeptide(L)'
;MNDDVRSIPGRYFDWSNHVWRAPLGVHAAIVARRLLDDPRGGLFPDEHVAAWLGGMSRWHGETTVIELDDGPRLAVVTLLGEPPSRLTDHAERMSPEAAAEALGIASRAVDLVPFDADGVQLLDRIDGLVVDTLVMLASAELRMGRMPAAATLRAGRDDQRTPRLELLPGWSTRLHAAFQALPECTPIDTTPGRGYRRGDAPIDSATSLAVPADPSLLEGVERLIREHPTLLVTTAARDQLATMKVEHEERIETIDLSQAERASPLKRTKAGAPLTLGGELQPFQHAGVRYLLKRRRSFLADEQGLGKTVQALATLEVDGAFPAVVVCPAGMKLTWEREAAKWLPHRRVAVLHGRGQVQWQPRTPAAPPLEAIAATGDVPDDAAASPADPIAAPPRKPDRPNPFATPLDTTAFAEPHEADIVVLNYEIVEAHLEPLSARAPRAVVFDESHYCKQPTAKRTKAAMKLSKAIHPDGLRLALTGTPVLNQPRELTAQLRLIDRLKDFGSGAELARRFKGPESHDRLHWHLRSRGFVRRLKQDVLPQLP
;
A
#
# COMPACT_ATOMS: atom_id res chain seq x y z
N MET A 1 46.42 -17.40 -1.99
CA MET A 1 46.63 -17.62 -0.54
C MET A 1 45.62 -16.89 0.35
N ASN A 2 45.64 -15.54 0.48
CA ASN A 2 44.73 -14.85 1.41
C ASN A 2 43.24 -15.10 1.11
N ASP A 3 42.85 -15.10 -0.16
CA ASP A 3 41.45 -15.35 -0.54
C ASP A 3 41.07 -16.84 -0.47
N ASP A 4 42.02 -17.76 -0.64
CA ASP A 4 41.82 -19.19 -0.36
C ASP A 4 41.61 -19.44 1.13
N VAL A 5 42.43 -18.86 2.01
CA VAL A 5 42.20 -18.88 3.47
C VAL A 5 40.84 -18.26 3.79
N ARG A 6 40.43 -17.20 3.07
CA ARG A 6 39.07 -16.62 3.17
C ARG A 6 37.93 -17.47 2.58
N SER A 7 38.23 -18.59 1.92
CA SER A 7 37.21 -19.54 1.45
C SER A 7 36.90 -20.64 2.48
N ILE A 8 37.73 -20.82 3.53
CA ILE A 8 37.53 -21.87 4.52
C ILE A 8 36.32 -21.54 5.42
N PRO A 9 35.30 -22.44 5.51
CA PRO A 9 34.18 -22.29 6.45
C PRO A 9 34.64 -22.32 7.92
N GLY A 10 33.87 -21.72 8.83
CA GLY A 10 34.14 -21.72 10.28
C GLY A 10 35.44 -21.04 10.74
N ARG A 11 36.24 -20.47 9.83
CA ARG A 11 37.52 -19.83 10.19
C ARG A 11 37.32 -18.59 11.07
N TYR A 12 38.35 -18.27 11.86
CA TYR A 12 38.46 -17.02 12.59
C TYR A 12 39.92 -16.58 12.68
N PHE A 13 40.14 -15.28 12.92
CA PHE A 13 41.47 -14.75 13.21
C PHE A 13 41.70 -14.75 14.72
N ASP A 14 42.73 -15.47 15.16
CA ASP A 14 43.21 -15.48 16.54
C ASP A 14 44.13 -14.27 16.74
N TRP A 15 43.55 -13.18 17.24
CA TRP A 15 44.26 -11.92 17.50
C TRP A 15 45.39 -12.05 18.52
N SER A 16 45.35 -13.02 19.43
CA SER A 16 46.38 -13.20 20.46
C SER A 16 47.65 -13.83 19.88
N ASN A 17 47.51 -14.69 18.87
CA ASN A 17 48.62 -15.38 18.22
C ASN A 17 48.91 -14.87 16.80
N HIS A 18 48.13 -13.91 16.29
CA HIS A 18 48.17 -13.39 14.92
C HIS A 18 48.05 -14.46 13.82
N VAL A 19 47.29 -15.54 14.08
CA VAL A 19 47.09 -16.65 13.12
C VAL A 19 45.63 -16.79 12.69
N TRP A 20 45.40 -17.23 11.46
CA TRP A 20 44.11 -17.78 11.06
C TRP A 20 43.95 -19.19 11.61
N ARG A 21 42.80 -19.47 12.21
CA ARG A 21 42.39 -20.81 12.64
C ARG A 21 41.11 -21.20 11.91
N ALA A 22 40.95 -22.50 11.64
CA ALA A 22 39.73 -23.07 11.09
C ALA A 22 39.46 -24.44 11.75
N PRO A 23 38.19 -24.88 11.84
CA PRO A 23 37.87 -26.23 12.25
C PRO A 23 38.47 -27.25 11.25
N LEU A 24 38.97 -28.37 11.77
CA LEU A 24 39.42 -29.48 10.93
C LEU A 24 38.19 -30.14 10.30
N GLY A 25 38.17 -30.24 8.97
CA GLY A 25 37.08 -30.83 8.20
C GLY A 25 37.38 -30.86 6.70
N VAL A 26 36.51 -31.50 5.92
CA VAL A 26 36.72 -31.76 4.49
C VAL A 26 36.99 -30.48 3.68
N HIS A 27 36.24 -29.39 3.90
CA HIS A 27 36.46 -28.12 3.20
C HIS A 27 37.82 -27.48 3.56
N ALA A 28 38.23 -27.57 4.83
CA ALA A 28 39.55 -27.09 5.25
C ALA A 28 40.67 -27.91 4.60
N ALA A 29 40.48 -29.23 4.43
CA ALA A 29 41.43 -30.10 3.76
C ALA A 29 41.55 -29.84 2.25
N ILE A 30 40.43 -29.57 1.56
CA ILE A 30 40.41 -29.16 0.15
C ILE A 30 41.25 -27.89 -0.05
N VAL A 31 41.04 -26.87 0.79
CA VAL A 31 41.78 -25.61 0.71
C VAL A 31 43.24 -25.80 1.10
N ALA A 32 43.52 -26.58 2.16
CA ALA A 32 44.88 -26.87 2.59
C ALA A 32 45.69 -27.60 1.50
N ARG A 33 45.14 -28.64 0.85
CA ARG A 33 45.80 -29.30 -0.28
C ARG A 33 46.09 -28.32 -1.41
N ARG A 34 45.10 -27.55 -1.88
CA ARG A 34 45.28 -26.52 -2.92
C ARG A 34 46.38 -25.51 -2.57
N LEU A 35 46.50 -25.13 -1.31
CA LEU A 35 47.54 -24.20 -0.83
C LEU A 35 48.94 -24.82 -0.80
N LEU A 36 49.04 -26.12 -0.49
CA LEU A 36 50.30 -26.87 -0.51
C LEU A 36 50.73 -27.23 -1.93
N ASP A 37 49.77 -27.49 -2.82
CA ASP A 37 49.98 -27.83 -4.23
C ASP A 37 50.31 -26.60 -5.11
N ASP A 38 50.12 -25.36 -4.62
CA ASP A 38 50.50 -24.14 -5.37
C ASP A 38 52.03 -23.96 -5.34
N PRO A 39 52.75 -24.12 -6.47
CA PRO A 39 54.21 -24.04 -6.50
C PRO A 39 54.77 -22.64 -6.20
N ARG A 40 53.90 -21.62 -6.12
CA ARG A 40 54.25 -20.25 -5.74
C ARG A 40 54.11 -19.99 -4.23
N GLY A 41 53.49 -20.91 -3.49
CA GLY A 41 53.09 -20.72 -2.10
C GLY A 41 54.21 -20.89 -1.08
N GLY A 42 55.17 -21.79 -1.33
CA GLY A 42 56.28 -22.08 -0.40
C GLY A 42 55.82 -22.62 0.97
N LEU A 43 54.59 -23.14 1.05
CA LEU A 43 53.99 -23.66 2.27
C LEU A 43 54.41 -25.11 2.51
N PHE A 44 54.72 -25.45 3.75
CA PHE A 44 54.99 -26.81 4.20
C PHE A 44 54.03 -27.14 5.35
N PRO A 45 53.37 -28.31 5.34
CA PRO A 45 52.56 -28.74 6.47
C PRO A 45 53.47 -29.17 7.62
N ASP A 46 53.04 -28.95 8.86
CA ASP A 46 53.64 -29.64 10.01
C ASP A 46 53.25 -31.13 9.98
N GLU A 47 53.92 -31.94 10.80
CA GLU A 47 53.65 -33.38 10.90
C GLU A 47 52.19 -33.70 11.22
N HIS A 48 51.54 -32.93 12.11
CA HIS A 48 50.13 -33.14 12.45
C HIS A 48 49.19 -32.80 11.27
N VAL A 49 49.43 -31.68 10.56
CA VAL A 49 48.66 -31.34 9.35
C VAL A 49 48.89 -32.38 8.24
N ALA A 50 50.12 -32.84 8.05
CA ALA A 50 50.45 -33.86 7.05
C ALA A 50 49.77 -35.21 7.36
N ALA A 51 49.81 -35.66 8.61
CA ALA A 51 49.13 -36.89 9.05
C ALA A 51 47.61 -36.79 8.91
N TRP A 52 47.02 -35.64 9.27
CA TRP A 52 45.59 -35.38 9.08
C TRP A 52 45.18 -35.40 7.61
N LEU A 53 45.93 -34.72 6.73
CA LEU A 53 45.67 -34.71 5.29
C LEU A 53 45.86 -36.09 4.64
N GLY A 54 46.81 -36.91 5.13
CA GLY A 54 46.99 -38.30 4.71
C GLY A 54 45.82 -39.21 5.14
N GLY A 55 45.22 -38.94 6.30
CA GLY A 55 43.99 -39.59 6.75
C GLY A 55 42.78 -39.31 5.85
N MET A 56 42.74 -38.15 5.17
CA MET A 56 41.71 -37.80 4.18
C MET A 56 41.94 -38.41 2.79
N SER A 57 42.30 -39.70 2.75
CA SER A 57 42.51 -40.48 1.51
C SER A 57 41.23 -41.19 1.02
N ARG A 58 40.18 -41.24 1.85
CA ARG A 58 38.87 -41.81 1.49
C ARG A 58 37.99 -40.78 0.75
N TRP A 59 37.00 -41.28 0.01
CA TRP A 59 35.98 -40.42 -0.58
C TRP A 59 35.24 -39.62 0.50
N HIS A 60 34.91 -38.37 0.18
CA HIS A 60 34.04 -37.53 0.97
C HIS A 60 33.07 -36.80 0.05
N GLY A 61 31.79 -36.82 0.40
CA GLY A 61 30.73 -36.10 -0.29
C GLY A 61 29.89 -35.26 0.67
N GLU A 62 29.08 -34.38 0.10
CA GLU A 62 28.11 -33.55 0.80
C GLU A 62 26.76 -33.67 0.10
N THR A 63 25.68 -33.87 0.85
CA THR A 63 24.33 -33.97 0.29
C THR A 63 23.55 -32.68 0.51
N THR A 64 22.87 -32.20 -0.51
CA THR A 64 21.80 -31.19 -0.38
C THR A 64 20.55 -31.63 -1.14
N VAL A 65 19.46 -30.86 -1.06
CA VAL A 65 18.30 -31.02 -1.93
C VAL A 65 18.39 -30.01 -3.06
N ILE A 66 18.21 -30.47 -4.30
CA ILE A 66 18.00 -29.58 -5.45
C ILE A 66 16.59 -29.75 -5.99
N GLU A 67 16.08 -28.71 -6.62
CA GLU A 67 14.75 -28.69 -7.23
C GLU A 67 14.89 -28.64 -8.75
N LEU A 68 14.52 -29.72 -9.44
CA LEU A 68 14.50 -29.83 -10.90
C LEU A 68 13.07 -29.67 -11.44
N ASP A 69 12.93 -29.68 -12.77
CA ASP A 69 11.63 -29.58 -13.45
C ASP A 69 10.74 -30.81 -13.24
N ASP A 70 11.33 -32.01 -13.12
CA ASP A 70 10.62 -33.26 -12.85
C ASP A 70 10.40 -33.53 -11.34
N GLY A 71 11.06 -32.78 -10.45
CA GLY A 71 10.87 -32.83 -9.01
C GLY A 71 12.15 -32.58 -8.20
N PRO A 72 12.08 -32.66 -6.86
CA PRO A 72 13.28 -32.60 -6.03
C PRO A 72 14.16 -33.85 -6.18
N ARG A 73 15.47 -33.66 -6.03
CA ARG A 73 16.49 -34.73 -5.96
C ARG A 73 17.40 -34.50 -4.75
N LEU A 74 17.92 -35.59 -4.19
CA LEU A 74 19.06 -35.55 -3.27
C LEU A 74 20.33 -35.45 -4.12
N ALA A 75 21.00 -34.30 -4.11
CA ALA A 75 22.24 -34.08 -4.86
C ALA A 75 23.44 -34.39 -3.95
N VAL A 76 24.20 -35.42 -4.30
CA VAL A 76 25.45 -35.79 -3.64
C VAL A 76 26.62 -35.15 -4.40
N VAL A 77 27.18 -34.08 -3.82
CA VAL A 77 28.35 -33.38 -4.35
C VAL A 77 29.61 -34.05 -3.81
N THR A 78 30.39 -34.68 -4.69
CA THR A 78 31.70 -35.22 -4.32
C THR A 78 32.69 -34.08 -4.04
N LEU A 79 33.30 -34.10 -2.86
CA LEU A 79 34.25 -33.10 -2.39
C LEU A 79 35.71 -33.54 -2.54
N LEU A 80 36.00 -34.83 -2.27
CA LEU A 80 37.32 -35.45 -2.39
C LEU A 80 37.18 -36.93 -2.78
N GLY A 81 38.11 -37.44 -3.59
CA GLY A 81 38.18 -38.85 -4.00
C GLY A 81 37.17 -39.25 -5.08
N GLU A 82 37.21 -40.52 -5.48
CA GLU A 82 36.26 -41.11 -6.43
C GLU A 82 35.00 -41.62 -5.71
N PRO A 83 33.78 -41.38 -6.24
CA PRO A 83 32.55 -41.83 -5.61
C PRO A 83 32.48 -43.36 -5.48
N PRO A 84 31.96 -43.90 -4.37
CA PRO A 84 31.85 -45.34 -4.17
C PRO A 84 30.82 -45.94 -5.13
N SER A 85 31.05 -47.18 -5.59
CA SER A 85 30.15 -47.80 -6.60
C SER A 85 28.69 -47.84 -6.13
N ARG A 86 28.44 -48.08 -4.84
CA ARG A 86 27.09 -47.99 -4.24
C ARG A 86 26.34 -46.70 -4.57
N LEU A 87 27.04 -45.57 -4.71
CA LEU A 87 26.43 -44.32 -5.17
C LEU A 87 26.23 -44.35 -6.69
N THR A 88 27.29 -44.60 -7.47
CA THR A 88 27.24 -44.52 -8.94
C THR A 88 26.34 -45.56 -9.61
N ASP A 89 26.16 -46.72 -8.97
CA ASP A 89 25.31 -47.82 -9.45
C ASP A 89 23.81 -47.54 -9.23
N HIS A 90 23.47 -46.53 -8.41
CA HIS A 90 22.12 -46.21 -7.95
C HIS A 90 21.74 -44.72 -8.07
N ALA A 91 22.60 -43.88 -8.66
CA ALA A 91 22.39 -42.45 -8.84
C ALA A 91 22.53 -42.03 -10.30
N GLU A 92 21.77 -41.00 -10.70
CA GLU A 92 21.86 -40.37 -12.01
C GLU A 92 22.98 -39.33 -12.03
N ARG A 93 23.91 -39.41 -12.97
CA ARG A 93 25.05 -38.48 -13.04
C ARG A 93 24.62 -37.13 -13.64
N MET A 94 24.71 -36.05 -12.88
CA MET A 94 24.42 -34.70 -13.36
C MET A 94 25.52 -34.21 -14.32
N SER A 95 25.16 -33.43 -15.35
CA SER A 95 26.15 -32.79 -16.21
C SER A 95 26.84 -31.61 -15.50
N PRO A 96 28.10 -31.26 -15.85
CA PRO A 96 28.80 -30.11 -15.27
C PRO A 96 28.06 -28.77 -15.45
N GLU A 97 27.36 -28.60 -16.58
CA GLU A 97 26.57 -27.41 -16.90
C GLU A 97 25.34 -27.31 -15.99
N ALA A 98 24.60 -28.42 -15.84
CA ALA A 98 23.43 -28.47 -14.97
C ALA A 98 23.81 -28.31 -13.48
N ALA A 99 24.96 -28.84 -13.06
CA ALA A 99 25.50 -28.61 -11.72
C ALA A 99 25.96 -27.15 -11.50
N ALA A 100 26.51 -26.51 -12.54
CA ALA A 100 26.83 -25.08 -12.51
C ALA A 100 25.57 -24.20 -12.36
N GLU A 101 24.49 -24.56 -13.05
CA GLU A 101 23.20 -23.84 -12.99
C GLU A 101 22.47 -24.06 -11.65
N ALA A 102 22.27 -25.32 -11.23
CA ALA A 102 21.46 -25.65 -10.07
C ALA A 102 22.15 -25.41 -8.72
N LEU A 103 23.48 -25.50 -8.65
CA LEU A 103 24.27 -25.43 -7.41
C LEU A 103 25.35 -24.34 -7.42
N GLY A 104 25.62 -23.69 -8.56
CA GLY A 104 26.77 -22.79 -8.70
C GLY A 104 28.13 -23.52 -8.75
N ILE A 105 28.14 -24.82 -9.04
CA ILE A 105 29.34 -25.68 -8.96
C ILE A 105 29.61 -26.39 -10.30
N ALA A 106 30.52 -25.83 -11.10
CA ALA A 106 30.84 -26.36 -12.44
C ALA A 106 31.91 -27.46 -12.49
N SER A 107 32.71 -27.65 -11.43
CA SER A 107 33.92 -28.48 -11.45
C SER A 107 33.89 -29.66 -10.48
N ARG A 108 32.75 -29.94 -9.85
CA ARG A 108 32.57 -31.12 -8.98
C ARG A 108 31.62 -32.12 -9.61
N ALA A 109 31.93 -33.38 -9.32
CA ALA A 109 31.06 -34.51 -9.54
C ALA A 109 29.78 -34.38 -8.68
N VAL A 110 28.60 -34.45 -9.31
CA VAL A 110 27.29 -34.41 -8.64
C VAL A 110 26.46 -35.61 -9.09
N ASP A 111 26.05 -36.42 -8.12
CA ASP A 111 25.26 -37.63 -8.31
C ASP A 111 23.85 -37.43 -7.73
N LEU A 112 22.81 -37.68 -8.52
CA LEU A 112 21.41 -37.41 -8.19
C LEU A 112 20.73 -38.69 -7.72
N VAL A 113 20.25 -38.66 -6.48
CA VAL A 113 19.52 -39.73 -5.82
C VAL A 113 18.04 -39.33 -5.69
N PRO A 114 17.07 -40.25 -5.83
CA PRO A 114 15.65 -39.95 -5.64
C PRO A 114 15.34 -39.29 -4.29
N PHE A 115 14.43 -38.31 -4.27
CA PHE A 115 14.00 -37.64 -3.04
C PHE A 115 12.86 -38.43 -2.37
N ASP A 116 13.18 -39.64 -1.92
CA ASP A 116 12.25 -40.60 -1.32
C ASP A 116 12.90 -41.46 -0.21
N ALA A 117 12.17 -42.47 0.27
CA ALA A 117 12.63 -43.40 1.31
C ALA A 117 13.86 -44.22 0.90
N ASP A 118 13.97 -44.62 -0.38
CA ASP A 118 15.03 -45.49 -0.87
C ASP A 118 16.30 -44.69 -1.13
N GLY A 119 16.16 -43.44 -1.59
CA GLY A 119 17.25 -42.47 -1.65
C GLY A 119 17.87 -42.20 -0.28
N VAL A 120 17.06 -41.93 0.75
CA VAL A 120 17.57 -41.75 2.13
C VAL A 120 18.27 -43.02 2.64
N GLN A 121 17.70 -44.21 2.40
CA GLN A 121 18.34 -45.49 2.75
C GLN A 121 19.64 -45.76 1.98
N LEU A 122 19.80 -45.21 0.77
CA LEU A 122 21.08 -45.24 0.06
C LEU A 122 22.10 -44.35 0.79
N LEU A 123 21.77 -43.09 1.09
CA LEU A 123 22.67 -42.16 1.76
C LEU A 123 23.14 -42.67 3.14
N ASP A 124 22.24 -43.28 3.92
CA ASP A 124 22.54 -43.91 5.22
C ASP A 124 23.64 -45.01 5.14
N ARG A 125 23.97 -45.52 3.94
CA ARG A 125 24.94 -46.59 3.68
C ARG A 125 26.21 -46.13 2.95
N ILE A 126 26.40 -44.82 2.79
CA ILE A 126 27.57 -44.21 2.14
C ILE A 126 28.51 -43.64 3.21
N ASP A 127 29.63 -44.33 3.44
CA ASP A 127 30.70 -43.85 4.32
C ASP A 127 31.35 -42.56 3.77
N GLY A 128 31.59 -41.58 4.64
CA GLY A 128 32.22 -40.30 4.26
C GLY A 128 31.27 -39.23 3.72
N LEU A 129 29.96 -39.50 3.70
CA LEU A 129 28.93 -38.54 3.32
C LEU A 129 28.57 -37.59 4.48
N VAL A 130 28.61 -36.29 4.22
CA VAL A 130 28.00 -35.25 5.07
C VAL A 130 26.58 -35.01 4.58
N VAL A 131 25.60 -35.00 5.49
CA VAL A 131 24.19 -34.79 5.17
C VAL A 131 23.78 -33.40 5.64
N ASP A 132 23.32 -32.53 4.74
CA ASP A 132 22.84 -31.19 5.09
C ASP A 132 21.62 -31.24 6.04
N THR A 133 21.43 -30.16 6.79
CA THR A 133 20.32 -29.97 7.72
C THR A 133 18.94 -30.11 7.04
N LEU A 134 18.75 -29.62 5.82
CA LEU A 134 17.51 -29.79 5.07
C LEU A 134 17.25 -31.26 4.75
N VAL A 135 18.29 -31.99 4.34
CA VAL A 135 18.20 -33.44 4.06
C VAL A 135 17.92 -34.21 5.36
N MET A 136 18.59 -33.88 6.46
CA MET A 136 18.33 -34.49 7.78
C MET A 136 16.88 -34.28 8.25
N LEU A 137 16.34 -33.06 8.10
CA LEU A 137 14.95 -32.73 8.44
C LEU A 137 13.94 -33.42 7.52
N ALA A 138 14.24 -33.50 6.22
CA ALA A 138 13.42 -34.21 5.23
C ALA A 138 13.36 -35.72 5.48
N SER A 139 14.49 -36.32 5.90
CA SER A 139 14.68 -37.77 6.01
C SER A 139 13.64 -38.47 6.91
N ALA A 140 13.11 -37.79 7.93
CA ALA A 140 12.08 -38.35 8.80
C ALA A 140 10.75 -38.55 8.08
N GLU A 141 10.32 -37.59 7.25
CA GLU A 141 9.08 -37.67 6.47
C GLU A 141 9.25 -38.63 5.27
N LEU A 142 10.40 -38.57 4.59
CA LEU A 142 10.72 -39.44 3.46
C LEU A 142 10.70 -40.92 3.86
N ARG A 143 11.29 -41.29 5.01
CA ARG A 143 11.23 -42.66 5.56
C ARG A 143 9.80 -43.12 5.93
N MET A 144 8.85 -42.19 6.11
CA MET A 144 7.42 -42.50 6.31
C MET A 144 6.64 -42.53 4.99
N GLY A 145 7.30 -42.39 3.83
CA GLY A 145 6.66 -42.31 2.52
C GLY A 145 5.89 -41.00 2.30
N ARG A 146 6.23 -39.93 3.03
CA ARG A 146 5.55 -38.63 2.95
C ARG A 146 6.49 -37.58 2.35
N MET A 147 5.96 -36.74 1.46
CA MET A 147 6.71 -35.61 0.90
C MET A 147 6.93 -34.53 1.99
N PRO A 148 8.18 -34.18 2.33
CA PRO A 148 8.47 -33.10 3.26
C PRO A 148 7.97 -31.75 2.72
N ALA A 149 7.61 -30.85 3.64
CA ALA A 149 7.22 -29.49 3.29
C ALA A 149 8.35 -28.75 2.52
N ALA A 150 8.00 -28.17 1.38
CA ALA A 150 8.92 -27.41 0.54
C ALA A 150 9.44 -26.13 1.21
N ALA A 151 8.61 -25.54 2.06
CA ALA A 151 8.91 -24.50 3.04
C ALA A 151 7.76 -24.47 4.07
N THR A 152 7.90 -23.69 5.15
CA THR A 152 6.83 -23.53 6.16
C THR A 152 6.41 -22.07 6.32
N LEU A 153 5.13 -21.77 6.06
CA LEU A 153 4.53 -20.47 6.30
C LEU A 153 3.91 -20.41 7.70
N ARG A 154 4.43 -19.50 8.54
CA ARG A 154 3.92 -19.24 9.90
C ARG A 154 3.46 -17.81 10.11
N ALA A 155 2.51 -17.61 11.02
CA ALA A 155 2.25 -16.29 11.57
C ALA A 155 3.31 -15.97 12.63
N GLY A 156 3.84 -14.77 12.58
CA GLY A 156 4.81 -14.25 13.55
C GLY A 156 4.61 -12.76 13.78
N ARG A 157 5.58 -12.13 14.45
CA ARG A 157 5.54 -10.69 14.77
C ARG A 157 6.94 -10.09 14.69
N ASP A 158 7.00 -8.83 14.28
CA ASP A 158 8.23 -8.03 14.41
C ASP A 158 8.50 -7.61 15.87
N ASP A 159 9.64 -6.96 16.12
CA ASP A 159 10.05 -6.44 17.43
C ASP A 159 9.04 -5.45 18.04
N GLN A 160 8.17 -4.87 17.21
CA GLN A 160 7.14 -3.90 17.56
C GLN A 160 5.76 -4.56 17.73
N ARG A 161 5.72 -5.90 17.73
CA ARG A 161 4.53 -6.76 17.79
C ARG A 161 3.58 -6.63 16.59
N THR A 162 3.98 -5.99 15.50
CA THR A 162 3.23 -5.95 14.24
C THR A 162 3.15 -7.36 13.66
N PRO A 163 1.97 -7.88 13.29
CA PRO A 163 1.85 -9.22 12.72
C PRO A 163 2.49 -9.30 11.33
N ARG A 164 3.16 -10.42 11.06
CA ARG A 164 3.83 -10.73 9.79
C ARG A 164 3.62 -12.21 9.44
N LEU A 165 3.63 -12.51 8.15
CA LEU A 165 3.72 -13.88 7.65
C LEU A 165 5.20 -14.18 7.41
N GLU A 166 5.70 -15.25 8.00
CA GLU A 166 7.11 -15.64 7.94
C GLU A 166 7.25 -16.96 7.19
N LEU A 167 8.09 -16.98 6.17
CA LEU A 167 8.52 -18.18 5.48
C LEU A 167 9.80 -18.71 6.13
N LEU A 168 9.68 -19.83 6.84
CA LEU A 168 10.85 -20.62 7.24
C LEU A 168 11.35 -21.41 6.03
N PRO A 169 12.67 -21.47 5.81
CA PRO A 169 13.24 -22.17 4.67
C PRO A 169 12.91 -23.67 4.70
N GLY A 170 12.85 -24.24 3.51
CA GLY A 170 12.80 -25.68 3.27
C GLY A 170 13.60 -25.99 2.01
N TRP A 171 13.28 -27.09 1.34
CA TRP A 171 14.05 -27.55 0.18
C TRP A 171 13.75 -26.84 -1.15
N SER A 172 12.67 -26.07 -1.27
CA SER A 172 12.30 -25.44 -2.55
C SER A 172 12.88 -24.02 -2.68
N THR A 173 13.81 -23.86 -3.62
CA THR A 173 14.36 -22.56 -4.02
C THR A 173 13.36 -21.77 -4.86
N ARG A 174 12.52 -22.45 -5.68
CA ARG A 174 11.48 -21.78 -6.49
C ARG A 174 10.43 -21.10 -5.59
N LEU A 175 9.97 -21.79 -4.57
CA LEU A 175 9.03 -21.25 -3.57
C LEU A 175 9.65 -20.09 -2.80
N HIS A 176 10.92 -20.21 -2.38
CA HIS A 176 11.65 -19.14 -1.69
C HIS A 176 11.72 -17.87 -2.55
N ALA A 177 12.11 -18.00 -3.82
CA ALA A 177 12.14 -16.88 -4.77
C ALA A 177 10.74 -16.29 -5.04
N ALA A 178 9.71 -17.12 -5.17
CA ALA A 178 8.33 -16.67 -5.36
C ALA A 178 7.78 -15.90 -4.14
N PHE A 179 8.14 -16.31 -2.92
CA PHE A 179 7.83 -15.54 -1.70
C PHE A 179 8.67 -14.25 -1.62
N GLN A 180 9.95 -14.29 -2.02
CA GLN A 180 10.83 -13.12 -2.07
C GLN A 180 10.33 -12.04 -3.04
N ALA A 181 9.62 -12.44 -4.09
CA ALA A 181 8.96 -11.55 -5.04
C ALA A 181 7.63 -10.95 -4.54
N LEU A 182 7.17 -11.29 -3.31
CA LEU A 182 6.03 -10.61 -2.70
C LEU A 182 6.43 -9.19 -2.25
N PRO A 183 5.55 -8.18 -2.42
CA PRO A 183 5.85 -6.81 -2.02
C PRO A 183 6.24 -6.70 -0.54
N GLU A 184 7.24 -5.86 -0.27
CA GLU A 184 7.76 -5.62 1.09
C GLU A 184 8.33 -6.88 1.78
N CYS A 185 8.70 -7.91 1.04
CA CYS A 185 9.42 -9.06 1.59
C CYS A 185 10.79 -8.64 2.16
N THR A 186 11.11 -9.14 3.34
CA THR A 186 12.35 -8.84 4.07
C THR A 186 12.97 -10.10 4.67
N PRO A 187 14.31 -10.25 4.69
CA PRO A 187 14.96 -11.32 5.42
C PRO A 187 14.86 -11.09 6.93
N ILE A 188 14.67 -12.17 7.67
CA ILE A 188 14.58 -12.20 9.14
C ILE A 188 15.51 -13.28 9.69
N ASP A 189 16.17 -12.99 10.81
CA ASP A 189 16.84 -14.03 11.59
C ASP A 189 15.81 -14.70 12.50
N THR A 190 15.65 -16.00 12.37
CA THR A 190 14.71 -16.81 13.16
C THR A 190 15.37 -17.56 14.31
N THR A 191 16.69 -17.39 14.51
CA THR A 191 17.49 -18.11 15.51
C THR A 191 17.25 -17.54 16.92
N PRO A 192 16.57 -18.26 17.84
CA PRO A 192 16.41 -17.80 19.22
C PRO A 192 17.75 -17.97 19.95
N GLY A 193 18.07 -17.06 20.87
CA GLY A 193 19.40 -16.96 21.48
C GLY A 193 20.00 -18.25 22.05
N ARG A 194 20.84 -18.93 21.27
CA ARG A 194 21.89 -19.87 21.69
C ARG A 194 22.99 -19.97 20.64
N GLY A 195 24.15 -19.38 20.93
CA GLY A 195 25.48 -19.97 20.70
C GLY A 195 25.98 -20.34 19.30
N TYR A 196 25.14 -20.50 18.28
CA TYR A 196 25.60 -20.78 16.91
C TYR A 196 26.18 -19.52 16.31
N ARG A 197 27.52 -19.43 16.36
CA ARG A 197 28.25 -18.40 15.64
C ARG A 197 28.08 -18.65 14.15
N ARG A 198 27.88 -17.57 13.41
CA ARG A 198 27.94 -17.50 11.95
C ARG A 198 29.27 -18.12 11.48
N GLY A 199 29.26 -19.38 11.05
CA GLY A 199 30.48 -20.17 10.82
C GLY A 199 30.26 -21.63 10.43
N ASP A 200 29.22 -22.30 10.97
CA ASP A 200 29.08 -23.76 10.89
C ASP A 200 28.09 -24.29 9.84
N ALA A 201 27.56 -23.43 8.96
CA ALA A 201 26.69 -23.83 7.84
C ALA A 201 27.42 -23.64 6.50
N PRO A 202 27.59 -24.69 5.67
CA PRO A 202 27.95 -24.54 4.27
C PRO A 202 26.84 -23.83 3.49
N ILE A 203 27.25 -22.90 2.62
CA ILE A 203 26.50 -22.43 1.43
C ILE A 203 25.01 -22.06 1.64
N ASP A 204 24.81 -20.81 2.06
CA ASP A 204 23.65 -19.97 1.70
C ASP A 204 22.23 -20.58 1.82
N SER A 205 22.00 -21.35 2.88
CA SER A 205 20.69 -21.93 3.21
C SER A 205 19.67 -20.84 3.60
N ALA A 206 19.10 -20.18 2.59
CA ALA A 206 17.85 -19.42 2.57
C ALA A 206 17.49 -18.74 3.91
N THR A 207 17.94 -17.50 4.13
CA THR A 207 17.50 -16.69 5.28
C THR A 207 15.98 -16.66 5.34
N SER A 208 15.37 -17.02 6.47
CA SER A 208 13.92 -16.93 6.66
C SER A 208 13.39 -15.58 6.18
N LEU A 209 12.26 -15.58 5.47
CA LEU A 209 11.68 -14.36 4.88
C LEU A 209 10.44 -13.95 5.64
N ALA A 210 10.04 -12.67 5.55
CA ALA A 210 8.76 -12.21 6.06
C ALA A 210 8.16 -11.08 5.24
N VAL A 211 6.83 -11.12 5.11
CA VAL A 211 5.98 -10.04 4.58
C VAL A 211 5.02 -9.57 5.67
N PRO A 212 4.56 -8.30 5.64
CA PRO A 212 3.49 -7.83 6.52
C PRO A 212 2.24 -8.73 6.46
N ALA A 213 1.62 -9.05 7.59
CA ALA A 213 0.33 -9.75 7.60
C ALA A 213 -0.79 -8.74 7.33
N ASP A 214 -0.92 -8.36 6.06
CA ASP A 214 -1.73 -7.22 5.64
C ASP A 214 -2.69 -7.60 4.50
N PRO A 215 -4.00 -7.27 4.59
CA PRO A 215 -5.01 -7.60 3.58
C PRO A 215 -4.69 -7.19 2.13
N SER A 216 -3.82 -6.19 1.91
CA SER A 216 -3.40 -5.82 0.55
C SER A 216 -2.51 -6.87 -0.13
N LEU A 217 -1.87 -7.75 0.65
CA LEU A 217 -0.97 -8.81 0.15
C LEU A 217 -1.68 -10.17 0.02
N LEU A 218 -2.94 -10.25 0.41
CA LEU A 218 -3.72 -11.51 0.48
C LEU A 218 -3.72 -12.26 -0.86
N GLU A 219 -4.02 -11.59 -1.97
CA GLU A 219 -4.09 -12.22 -3.29
C GLU A 219 -2.76 -12.84 -3.71
N GLY A 220 -1.64 -12.16 -3.44
CA GLY A 220 -0.30 -12.67 -3.74
C GLY A 220 0.06 -13.90 -2.90
N VAL A 221 -0.33 -13.91 -1.62
CA VAL A 221 -0.10 -15.05 -0.71
C VAL A 221 -1.04 -16.22 -1.01
N GLU A 222 -2.33 -15.99 -1.30
CA GLU A 222 -3.26 -17.03 -1.73
C GLU A 222 -2.87 -17.63 -3.10
N ARG A 223 -2.30 -16.83 -4.00
CA ARG A 223 -1.71 -17.33 -5.26
C ARG A 223 -0.50 -18.23 -4.98
N LEU A 224 0.45 -17.79 -4.16
CA LEU A 224 1.62 -18.57 -3.76
C LEU A 224 1.23 -19.93 -3.14
N ILE A 225 0.26 -19.94 -2.22
CA ILE A 225 -0.23 -21.19 -1.58
C ILE A 225 -0.88 -22.13 -2.61
N ARG A 226 -1.52 -21.60 -3.65
CA ARG A 226 -2.17 -22.37 -4.71
C ARG A 226 -1.16 -22.93 -5.73
N GLU A 227 -0.13 -22.17 -6.05
CA GLU A 227 0.95 -22.55 -6.98
C GLU A 227 1.97 -23.51 -6.34
N HIS A 228 2.14 -23.46 -5.01
CA HIS A 228 3.05 -24.33 -4.26
C HIS A 228 2.29 -25.21 -3.24
N PRO A 229 1.63 -26.31 -3.67
CA PRO A 229 0.84 -27.18 -2.76
C PRO A 229 1.67 -27.91 -1.70
N THR A 230 3.01 -27.95 -1.86
CA THR A 230 3.98 -28.47 -0.88
C THR A 230 4.34 -27.45 0.22
N LEU A 231 3.80 -26.22 0.18
CA LEU A 231 3.95 -25.21 1.23
C LEU A 231 3.15 -25.59 2.48
N LEU A 232 3.84 -25.86 3.59
CA LEU A 232 3.17 -26.10 4.86
C LEU A 232 2.70 -24.78 5.47
N VAL A 233 1.40 -24.50 5.38
CA VAL A 233 0.77 -23.39 6.12
C VAL A 233 0.40 -23.86 7.52
N THR A 234 1.02 -23.30 8.55
CA THR A 234 0.70 -23.59 9.95
C THR A 234 -0.71 -23.11 10.34
N THR A 235 -1.31 -23.67 11.39
CA THR A 235 -2.66 -23.24 11.87
C THR A 235 -2.72 -21.73 12.15
N ALA A 236 -1.75 -21.18 12.88
CA ALA A 236 -1.69 -19.75 13.17
C ALA A 236 -1.56 -18.88 11.89
N ALA A 237 -0.89 -19.37 10.84
CA ALA A 237 -0.88 -18.69 9.54
C ALA A 237 -2.25 -18.75 8.85
N ARG A 238 -2.96 -19.88 8.91
CA ARG A 238 -4.34 -19.99 8.37
C ARG A 238 -5.29 -19.03 9.09
N ASP A 239 -5.22 -18.92 10.41
CA ASP A 239 -6.05 -18.01 11.20
C ASP A 239 -5.76 -16.52 10.86
N GLN A 240 -4.48 -16.19 10.67
CA GLN A 240 -4.04 -14.86 10.24
C GLN A 240 -4.52 -14.54 8.81
N LEU A 241 -4.47 -15.51 7.89
CA LEU A 241 -4.97 -15.38 6.52
C LEU A 241 -6.50 -15.24 6.48
N ALA A 242 -7.24 -15.99 7.29
CA ALA A 242 -8.69 -15.85 7.42
C ALA A 242 -9.08 -14.46 7.93
N THR A 243 -8.32 -13.92 8.89
CA THR A 243 -8.49 -12.53 9.37
C THR A 243 -8.22 -11.51 8.25
N MET A 244 -7.13 -11.70 7.51
CA MET A 244 -6.79 -10.85 6.35
C MET A 244 -7.86 -10.89 5.26
N LYS A 245 -8.49 -12.06 5.05
CA LYS A 245 -9.55 -12.27 4.07
C LYS A 245 -10.83 -11.50 4.40
N VAL A 246 -11.32 -11.61 5.63
CA VAL A 246 -12.48 -10.82 6.08
C VAL A 246 -12.18 -9.31 5.93
N GLU A 247 -11.01 -8.85 6.38
CA GLU A 247 -10.61 -7.45 6.22
C GLU A 247 -10.44 -6.99 4.75
N HIS A 248 -10.16 -7.91 3.82
CA HIS A 248 -10.04 -7.63 2.39
C HIS A 248 -11.44 -7.53 1.76
N GLU A 249 -12.29 -8.52 2.00
CA GLU A 249 -13.68 -8.61 1.48
C GLU A 249 -14.53 -7.41 1.94
N GLU A 250 -14.39 -6.97 3.19
CA GLU A 250 -15.04 -5.74 3.71
C GLU A 250 -14.63 -4.44 2.98
N ARG A 251 -13.51 -4.46 2.25
CA ARG A 251 -12.85 -3.25 1.72
C ARG A 251 -12.83 -3.19 0.20
N ILE A 252 -12.84 -4.33 -0.49
CA ILE A 252 -12.69 -4.41 -1.94
C ILE A 252 -13.74 -3.57 -2.68
N GLU A 253 -15.03 -3.70 -2.32
CA GLU A 253 -16.14 -2.93 -2.90
C GLU A 253 -15.94 -1.41 -2.78
N THR A 254 -15.22 -0.94 -1.75
CA THR A 254 -14.86 0.48 -1.64
C THR A 254 -13.65 0.85 -2.50
N ILE A 255 -12.66 -0.04 -2.59
CA ILE A 255 -11.49 0.17 -3.46
C ILE A 255 -11.93 0.27 -4.91
N ASP A 256 -12.86 -0.58 -5.35
CA ASP A 256 -13.47 -0.57 -6.68
C ASP A 256 -14.22 0.75 -6.92
N LEU A 257 -15.08 1.16 -5.98
CA LEU A 257 -15.76 2.47 -6.03
C LEU A 257 -14.79 3.67 -6.05
N SER A 258 -13.55 3.51 -5.54
CA SER A 258 -12.51 4.55 -5.58
C SER A 258 -11.80 4.68 -6.94
N GLN A 259 -12.02 3.72 -7.82
CA GLN A 259 -11.45 3.62 -9.16
C GLN A 259 -12.50 3.71 -10.26
N ALA A 260 -13.78 3.43 -9.94
CA ALA A 260 -14.91 3.42 -10.85
C ALA A 260 -14.94 4.62 -11.83
N GLU A 261 -14.80 4.29 -13.11
CA GLU A 261 -14.85 5.20 -14.25
C GLU A 261 -16.27 5.63 -14.60
N ARG A 262 -17.28 4.87 -14.18
CA ARG A 262 -18.69 5.12 -14.52
C ARG A 262 -19.60 4.73 -13.36
N ALA A 263 -20.67 5.49 -13.18
CA ALA A 263 -21.82 5.10 -12.37
C ALA A 263 -23.10 5.73 -12.95
N SER A 264 -24.26 5.12 -12.69
CA SER A 264 -25.56 5.61 -13.19
C SER A 264 -25.81 7.07 -12.78
N PRO A 265 -26.58 7.88 -13.54
CA PRO A 265 -26.85 9.26 -13.14
C PRO A 265 -27.48 9.38 -11.75
N LEU A 266 -27.00 10.33 -10.95
CA LEU A 266 -27.65 10.75 -9.70
C LEU A 266 -28.81 11.68 -10.06
N LYS A 267 -30.03 11.36 -9.61
CA LYS A 267 -31.26 12.09 -9.98
C LYS A 267 -31.98 12.78 -8.81
N ARG A 268 -31.62 12.45 -7.57
CA ARG A 268 -32.26 12.97 -6.35
C ARG A 268 -31.22 13.28 -5.28
N THR A 269 -31.53 14.23 -4.41
CA THR A 269 -30.80 14.47 -3.17
C THR A 269 -31.12 13.38 -2.14
N LYS A 270 -30.34 13.33 -1.06
CA LYS A 270 -30.53 12.44 0.09
C LYS A 270 -31.86 12.68 0.82
N ALA A 271 -32.40 13.89 0.73
CA ALA A 271 -33.72 14.24 1.24
C ALA A 271 -34.86 13.86 0.26
N GLY A 272 -34.55 13.20 -0.86
CA GLY A 272 -35.55 12.77 -1.84
C GLY A 272 -36.01 13.86 -2.83
N ALA A 273 -35.58 15.11 -2.71
CA ALA A 273 -35.86 16.14 -3.71
C ALA A 273 -35.16 15.83 -5.06
N PRO A 274 -35.67 16.26 -6.23
CA PRO A 274 -34.94 16.20 -7.49
C PRO A 274 -33.57 16.87 -7.38
N LEU A 275 -32.53 16.28 -7.98
CA LEU A 275 -31.21 16.89 -8.01
C LEU A 275 -31.16 17.97 -9.10
N THR A 276 -31.03 19.23 -8.69
CA THR A 276 -30.87 20.37 -9.60
C THR A 276 -29.40 20.80 -9.65
N LEU A 277 -28.81 20.73 -10.84
CA LEU A 277 -27.46 21.22 -11.15
C LEU A 277 -27.53 22.07 -12.42
N GLY A 278 -26.70 23.11 -12.54
CA GLY A 278 -26.59 23.94 -13.76
C GLY A 278 -25.86 23.29 -14.94
N GLY A 279 -25.73 21.96 -14.94
CA GLY A 279 -25.07 21.17 -15.96
C GLY A 279 -25.08 19.67 -15.64
N GLU A 280 -24.67 18.84 -16.59
CA GLU A 280 -24.60 17.39 -16.43
C GLU A 280 -23.22 16.93 -15.94
N LEU A 281 -23.19 15.95 -15.05
CA LEU A 281 -21.96 15.31 -14.58
C LEU A 281 -21.53 14.19 -15.54
N GLN A 282 -20.23 14.09 -15.77
CA GLN A 282 -19.66 12.95 -16.51
C GLN A 282 -19.87 11.63 -15.73
N PRO A 283 -19.89 10.46 -16.40
CA PRO A 283 -20.06 9.16 -15.74
C PRO A 283 -19.10 8.90 -14.57
N PHE A 284 -17.83 9.28 -14.70
CA PHE A 284 -16.85 9.16 -13.61
C PHE A 284 -17.14 10.16 -12.47
N GLN A 285 -17.65 11.36 -12.78
CA GLN A 285 -18.02 12.34 -11.76
C GLN A 285 -19.20 11.82 -10.91
N HIS A 286 -20.17 11.13 -11.52
CA HIS A 286 -21.23 10.42 -10.78
C HIS A 286 -20.69 9.29 -9.88
N ALA A 287 -19.64 8.58 -10.29
CA ALA A 287 -18.97 7.58 -9.44
C ALA A 287 -18.23 8.23 -8.27
N GLY A 288 -17.52 9.35 -8.52
CA GLY A 288 -16.80 10.09 -7.49
C GLY A 288 -17.73 10.68 -6.44
N VAL A 289 -18.83 11.33 -6.86
CA VAL A 289 -19.86 11.84 -5.93
C VAL A 289 -20.43 10.70 -5.06
N ARG A 290 -20.72 9.52 -5.62
CA ARG A 290 -21.14 8.35 -4.82
C ARG A 290 -20.10 7.93 -3.78
N TYR A 291 -18.83 7.85 -4.17
CA TYR A 291 -17.75 7.52 -3.25
C TYR A 291 -17.68 8.52 -2.08
N LEU A 292 -17.74 9.82 -2.38
CA LEU A 292 -17.70 10.89 -1.38
C LEU A 292 -18.94 10.89 -0.47
N LEU A 293 -20.13 10.56 -0.99
CA LEU A 293 -21.34 10.39 -0.17
C LEU A 293 -21.24 9.16 0.76
N LYS A 294 -20.71 8.03 0.27
CA LYS A 294 -20.53 6.79 1.04
C LYS A 294 -19.47 6.95 2.13
N ARG A 295 -18.37 7.67 1.86
CA ARG A 295 -17.24 7.82 2.80
C ARG A 295 -17.24 9.11 3.63
N ARG A 296 -17.94 10.17 3.19
CA ARG A 296 -18.19 11.50 3.84
C ARG A 296 -16.97 12.36 4.20
N ARG A 297 -15.88 11.70 4.56
CA ARG A 297 -14.61 12.22 5.07
C ARG A 297 -13.53 11.64 4.16
N SER A 298 -13.12 12.39 3.15
CA SER A 298 -12.41 11.81 2.02
C SER A 298 -11.52 12.78 1.26
N PHE A 299 -10.47 12.23 0.67
CA PHE A 299 -9.72 12.84 -0.40
C PHE A 299 -10.41 12.62 -1.74
N LEU A 300 -10.64 13.71 -2.48
CA LEU A 300 -10.88 13.65 -3.91
C LEU A 300 -9.59 14.06 -4.62
N ALA A 301 -8.87 13.05 -5.08
CA ALA A 301 -7.49 13.12 -5.54
C ALA A 301 -7.33 12.71 -7.02
N ASP A 302 -8.43 12.81 -7.78
CA ASP A 302 -8.44 12.76 -9.24
C ASP A 302 -7.41 13.73 -9.86
N GLU A 303 -6.98 13.43 -11.07
CA GLU A 303 -6.07 14.29 -11.84
C GLU A 303 -6.57 15.74 -12.01
N GLN A 304 -5.66 16.66 -12.31
CA GLN A 304 -6.00 18.05 -12.63
C GLN A 304 -6.77 18.13 -13.96
N GLY A 305 -7.88 18.86 -13.98
CA GLY A 305 -8.79 18.95 -15.13
C GLY A 305 -10.05 18.09 -15.02
N LEU A 306 -10.08 17.04 -14.19
CA LEU A 306 -11.23 16.12 -14.05
C LEU A 306 -12.45 16.69 -13.28
N GLY A 307 -12.53 18.02 -13.08
CA GLY A 307 -13.69 18.67 -12.47
C GLY A 307 -13.88 18.41 -10.98
N LYS A 308 -12.80 18.40 -10.18
CA LYS A 308 -12.86 18.18 -8.72
C LYS A 308 -13.80 19.15 -7.99
N THR A 309 -13.78 20.43 -8.38
CA THR A 309 -14.69 21.49 -7.88
C THR A 309 -16.15 21.10 -8.07
N VAL A 310 -16.51 20.64 -9.28
CA VAL A 310 -17.87 20.23 -9.65
C VAL A 310 -18.31 19.01 -8.84
N GLN A 311 -17.45 17.99 -8.74
CA GLN A 311 -17.73 16.81 -7.91
C GLN A 311 -17.95 17.18 -6.43
N ALA A 312 -17.18 18.12 -5.88
CA ALA A 312 -17.40 18.61 -4.52
C ALA A 312 -18.74 19.34 -4.37
N LEU A 313 -19.06 20.30 -5.26
CA LEU A 313 -20.33 21.03 -5.24
C LEU A 313 -21.55 20.10 -5.37
N ALA A 314 -21.50 19.15 -6.30
CA ALA A 314 -22.55 18.14 -6.46
C ALA A 314 -22.68 17.23 -5.22
N THR A 315 -21.58 16.92 -4.53
CA THR A 315 -21.62 16.16 -3.27
C THR A 315 -22.31 16.95 -2.16
N LEU A 316 -22.03 18.26 -2.04
CA LEU A 316 -22.71 19.15 -1.08
C LEU A 316 -24.23 19.19 -1.32
N GLU A 317 -24.63 19.35 -2.58
CA GLU A 317 -26.05 19.43 -2.98
C GLU A 317 -26.78 18.11 -2.77
N VAL A 318 -26.20 16.99 -3.20
CA VAL A 318 -26.83 15.66 -3.03
C VAL A 318 -26.96 15.30 -1.55
N ASP A 319 -26.01 15.64 -0.69
CA ASP A 319 -26.13 15.36 0.77
C ASP A 319 -27.01 16.38 1.52
N GLY A 320 -27.25 17.57 0.94
CA GLY A 320 -27.89 18.70 1.65
C GLY A 320 -27.00 19.28 2.75
N ALA A 321 -25.68 19.28 2.55
CA ALA A 321 -24.69 19.54 3.59
C ALA A 321 -24.37 21.04 3.78
N PHE A 322 -25.41 21.86 3.96
CA PHE A 322 -25.30 23.31 4.17
C PHE A 322 -25.62 23.71 5.62
N PRO A 323 -25.03 24.80 6.17
CA PRO A 323 -24.04 25.68 5.55
C PRO A 323 -22.71 24.97 5.28
N ALA A 324 -22.08 25.29 4.15
CA ALA A 324 -20.81 24.71 3.71
C ALA A 324 -19.70 25.76 3.70
N VAL A 325 -18.47 25.35 4.03
CA VAL A 325 -17.29 26.22 4.02
C VAL A 325 -16.25 25.69 3.03
N VAL A 326 -15.78 26.53 2.11
CA VAL A 326 -14.73 26.20 1.13
C VAL A 326 -13.48 26.99 1.46
N VAL A 327 -12.41 26.29 1.84
CA VAL A 327 -11.08 26.88 2.06
C VAL A 327 -10.19 26.53 0.86
N CYS A 328 -9.73 27.54 0.13
CA CYS A 328 -8.95 27.36 -1.11
C CYS A 328 -7.72 28.28 -1.16
N PRO A 329 -6.80 28.12 -2.13
CA PRO A 329 -5.75 29.11 -2.38
C PRO A 329 -6.34 30.49 -2.71
N ALA A 330 -5.64 31.58 -2.35
CA ALA A 330 -6.17 32.94 -2.48
C ALA A 330 -6.68 33.31 -3.89
N GLY A 331 -5.98 32.85 -4.95
CA GLY A 331 -6.38 33.07 -6.34
C GLY A 331 -7.56 32.22 -6.83
N MET A 332 -7.96 31.19 -6.08
CA MET A 332 -9.05 30.28 -6.45
C MET A 332 -10.43 30.73 -5.95
N LYS A 333 -10.50 31.72 -5.04
CA LYS A 333 -11.78 32.15 -4.42
C LYS A 333 -12.84 32.55 -5.46
N LEU A 334 -12.47 33.40 -6.42
CA LEU A 334 -13.37 33.87 -7.49
C LEU A 334 -13.67 32.76 -8.53
N THR A 335 -12.87 31.71 -8.59
CA THR A 335 -13.15 30.52 -9.42
C THR A 335 -14.19 29.65 -8.73
N TRP A 336 -14.05 29.43 -7.42
CA TRP A 336 -15.05 28.73 -6.61
C TRP A 336 -16.40 29.44 -6.58
N GLU A 337 -16.42 30.76 -6.48
CA GLU A 337 -17.63 31.57 -6.57
C GLU A 337 -18.34 31.38 -7.92
N ARG A 338 -17.62 31.54 -9.04
CA ARG A 338 -18.18 31.37 -10.39
C ARG A 338 -18.66 29.95 -10.67
N GLU A 339 -17.91 28.93 -10.27
CA GLU A 339 -18.34 27.53 -10.43
C GLU A 339 -19.53 27.21 -9.51
N ALA A 340 -19.59 27.74 -8.28
CA ALA A 340 -20.73 27.54 -7.39
C ALA A 340 -22.00 28.21 -7.95
N ALA A 341 -21.94 29.46 -8.39
CA ALA A 341 -23.07 30.16 -9.01
C ALA A 341 -23.52 29.48 -10.32
N LYS A 342 -22.59 28.94 -11.11
CA LYS A 342 -22.89 28.19 -12.33
C LYS A 342 -23.57 26.85 -12.05
N TRP A 343 -23.03 26.04 -11.14
CA TRP A 343 -23.49 24.66 -10.92
C TRP A 343 -24.64 24.55 -9.92
N LEU A 344 -24.78 25.51 -9.01
CA LEU A 344 -25.82 25.58 -7.98
C LEU A 344 -26.46 26.99 -7.97
N PRO A 345 -27.11 27.44 -9.07
CA PRO A 345 -27.65 28.79 -9.17
C PRO A 345 -28.73 29.12 -8.12
N HIS A 346 -29.35 28.09 -7.53
CA HIS A 346 -30.31 28.20 -6.43
C HIS A 346 -29.65 28.31 -5.04
N ARG A 347 -28.32 28.32 -4.93
CA ARG A 347 -27.56 28.44 -3.68
C ARG A 347 -26.87 29.79 -3.59
N ARG A 348 -27.00 30.45 -2.43
CA ARG A 348 -26.35 31.72 -2.17
C ARG A 348 -24.87 31.52 -1.82
N VAL A 349 -23.98 32.27 -2.46
CA VAL A 349 -22.54 32.17 -2.27
C VAL A 349 -21.99 33.49 -1.75
N ALA A 350 -21.05 33.42 -0.80
CA ALA A 350 -20.32 34.58 -0.30
C ALA A 350 -18.81 34.31 -0.25
N VAL A 351 -18.02 35.27 -0.69
CA VAL A 351 -16.55 35.21 -0.61
C VAL A 351 -16.07 36.12 0.53
N LEU A 352 -15.27 35.58 1.45
CA LEU A 352 -14.65 36.37 2.52
C LEU A 352 -13.34 36.99 2.06
N HIS A 353 -13.16 38.28 2.38
CA HIS A 353 -11.97 39.07 2.08
C HIS A 353 -11.38 39.66 3.36
N GLY A 354 -10.05 39.70 3.44
CA GLY A 354 -9.34 40.28 4.58
C GLY A 354 -9.54 39.57 5.92
N ARG A 355 -9.11 40.23 6.99
CA ARG A 355 -9.15 39.74 8.38
C ARG A 355 -10.10 40.54 9.28
N GLY A 356 -10.95 41.39 8.70
CA GLY A 356 -11.96 42.14 9.46
C GLY A 356 -13.03 41.23 10.01
N GLN A 357 -13.61 41.58 11.16
CA GLN A 357 -14.76 40.87 11.70
C GLN A 357 -15.97 41.06 10.77
N VAL A 358 -16.60 39.95 10.41
CA VAL A 358 -17.88 39.91 9.68
C VAL A 358 -18.99 39.70 10.71
N GLN A 359 -20.12 40.38 10.56
CA GLN A 359 -21.30 40.14 11.39
C GLN A 359 -22.11 38.96 10.85
N TRP A 360 -22.51 38.05 11.74
CA TRP A 360 -23.23 36.83 11.38
C TRP A 360 -24.55 36.77 12.13
N GLN A 361 -25.65 36.88 11.39
CA GLN A 361 -26.98 36.62 11.91
C GLN A 361 -27.33 35.12 11.78
N PRO A 362 -28.11 34.55 12.70
CA PRO A 362 -28.66 33.21 12.54
C PRO A 362 -29.50 33.14 11.26
N ARG A 363 -29.20 32.18 10.39
CA ARG A 363 -30.03 31.94 9.21
C ARG A 363 -31.34 31.29 9.66
N THR A 364 -32.47 31.97 9.48
CA THR A 364 -33.79 31.34 9.58
C THR A 364 -33.78 30.09 8.70
N PRO A 365 -34.12 28.90 9.21
CA PRO A 365 -34.17 27.71 8.38
C PRO A 365 -35.11 27.98 7.21
N ALA A 366 -34.69 27.61 6.00
CA ALA A 366 -35.60 27.59 4.87
C ALA A 366 -36.82 26.75 5.26
N ALA A 367 -38.02 27.23 4.95
CA ALA A 367 -39.24 26.51 5.24
C ALA A 367 -39.12 25.05 4.74
N PRO A 368 -39.70 24.06 5.45
CA PRO A 368 -39.70 22.68 4.97
C PRO A 368 -40.27 22.64 3.54
N PRO A 369 -39.82 21.68 2.70
CA PRO A 369 -40.31 21.59 1.33
C PRO A 369 -41.84 21.50 1.29
N LEU A 370 -42.44 22.11 0.26
CA LEU A 370 -43.88 22.24 0.06
C LEU A 370 -44.59 20.86 -0.02
N GLU A 371 -44.94 20.30 1.13
CA GLU A 371 -45.87 19.19 1.28
C GLU A 371 -47.13 19.66 2.03
N ALA A 372 -47.95 20.52 1.41
CA ALA A 372 -49.34 20.78 1.81
C ALA A 372 -50.15 21.63 0.80
N ILE A 373 -50.26 21.21 -0.48
CA ILE A 373 -51.41 21.64 -1.31
C ILE A 373 -51.97 20.42 -2.04
N ALA A 374 -52.82 19.68 -1.33
CA ALA A 374 -53.79 18.77 -1.90
C ALA A 374 -55.09 18.90 -1.08
N ALA A 375 -56.24 18.92 -1.77
CA ALA A 375 -57.59 18.97 -1.22
C ALA A 375 -58.04 20.28 -0.52
N THR A 376 -58.40 21.29 -1.33
CA THR A 376 -59.66 22.07 -1.32
C THR A 376 -59.54 23.11 -2.45
N GLY A 377 -60.47 23.30 -3.38
CA GLY A 377 -61.89 22.93 -3.35
C GLY A 377 -62.78 24.13 -3.09
N ASP A 378 -62.63 25.20 -3.89
CA ASP A 378 -63.74 25.94 -4.53
C ASP A 378 -63.23 27.15 -5.32
N VAL A 379 -63.98 27.51 -6.37
CA VAL A 379 -63.82 28.73 -7.18
C VAL A 379 -65.04 29.62 -6.95
N PRO A 380 -64.84 30.94 -6.82
CA PRO A 380 -65.79 31.88 -7.41
C PRO A 380 -65.12 32.85 -8.39
N ASP A 381 -65.81 33.09 -9.51
CA ASP A 381 -65.66 34.30 -10.34
C ASP A 381 -65.94 35.57 -9.51
N ASP A 382 -65.26 36.69 -9.79
CA ASP A 382 -65.84 37.69 -10.70
C ASP A 382 -64.89 38.87 -11.05
N ALA A 383 -65.26 39.57 -12.13
CA ALA A 383 -64.48 40.60 -12.82
C ALA A 383 -64.32 41.97 -12.12
N ALA A 384 -63.26 42.72 -12.48
CA ALA A 384 -63.33 44.14 -12.92
C ALA A 384 -61.96 44.68 -13.37
N ALA A 385 -61.92 45.76 -14.18
CA ALA A 385 -60.70 46.25 -14.84
C ALA A 385 -60.49 47.78 -14.78
N SER A 386 -59.20 48.19 -14.77
CA SER A 386 -58.67 49.52 -15.21
C SER A 386 -59.03 50.77 -14.36
N PRO A 387 -58.38 51.96 -14.54
CA PRO A 387 -57.37 52.35 -15.54
C PRO A 387 -56.11 53.15 -15.04
N ALA A 388 -55.30 53.54 -16.04
CA ALA A 388 -54.10 54.41 -16.10
C ALA A 388 -54.19 55.81 -15.39
N ASP A 389 -53.18 56.70 -15.33
CA ASP A 389 -51.84 56.86 -15.96
C ASP A 389 -50.90 57.68 -14.99
N PRO A 390 -50.10 58.76 -15.30
CA PRO A 390 -49.30 59.16 -16.49
C PRO A 390 -47.85 59.70 -16.26
N ILE A 391 -46.98 59.59 -17.31
CA ILE A 391 -45.93 60.56 -17.77
C ILE A 391 -44.71 60.91 -16.85
N ALA A 392 -43.51 61.30 -17.31
CA ALA A 392 -42.52 60.86 -18.34
C ALA A 392 -41.28 61.80 -18.27
N ALA A 393 -40.09 61.36 -18.72
CA ALA A 393 -38.90 62.23 -18.92
C ALA A 393 -37.97 61.68 -20.04
N PRO A 394 -37.17 62.53 -20.74
CA PRO A 394 -36.72 62.27 -22.12
C PRO A 394 -35.47 61.38 -22.29
N PRO A 395 -35.23 60.84 -23.51
CA PRO A 395 -34.25 59.76 -23.73
C PRO A 395 -32.79 60.24 -23.77
N ARG A 396 -31.88 59.40 -23.24
CA ARG A 396 -30.44 59.46 -23.55
C ARG A 396 -30.15 58.70 -24.85
N LYS A 397 -29.11 59.14 -25.57
CA LYS A 397 -28.67 58.57 -26.85
C LYS A 397 -28.38 57.06 -26.70
N PRO A 398 -28.64 56.24 -27.73
CA PRO A 398 -28.30 54.81 -27.69
C PRO A 398 -26.78 54.64 -27.78
N ASP A 399 -26.17 54.15 -26.68
CA ASP A 399 -24.86 53.52 -26.75
C ASP A 399 -24.98 52.23 -27.57
N ARG A 400 -23.94 51.92 -28.36
CA ARG A 400 -23.90 50.69 -29.16
C ARG A 400 -23.93 49.49 -28.21
N PRO A 401 -24.76 48.46 -28.46
CA PRO A 401 -24.77 47.28 -27.60
C PRO A 401 -23.40 46.60 -27.63
N ASN A 402 -22.77 46.47 -26.47
CA ASN A 402 -21.58 45.63 -26.31
C ASN A 402 -22.02 44.16 -26.45
N PRO A 403 -21.56 43.41 -27.46
CA PRO A 403 -21.99 42.02 -27.69
C PRO A 403 -21.52 41.04 -26.59
N PHE A 404 -20.73 41.50 -25.60
CA PHE A 404 -20.33 40.73 -24.43
C PHE A 404 -21.07 41.12 -23.14
N ALA A 405 -22.05 42.02 -23.20
CA ALA A 405 -22.84 42.45 -22.04
C ALA A 405 -24.14 41.63 -21.89
N THR A 406 -24.04 40.30 -21.84
CA THR A 406 -25.09 39.51 -21.19
C THR A 406 -25.02 39.83 -19.69
N PRO A 407 -26.10 40.31 -19.04
CA PRO A 407 -26.09 40.44 -17.60
C PRO A 407 -25.88 39.06 -16.98
N LEU A 408 -24.80 38.90 -16.22
CA LEU A 408 -24.78 37.87 -15.19
C LEU A 408 -25.91 38.21 -14.23
N ASP A 409 -26.84 37.28 -14.02
CA ASP A 409 -27.91 37.44 -13.05
C ASP A 409 -27.28 37.65 -11.66
N THR A 410 -27.41 38.88 -11.14
CA THR A 410 -26.70 39.34 -9.93
C THR A 410 -27.33 38.83 -8.63
N THR A 411 -28.38 38.01 -8.71
CA THR A 411 -29.10 37.44 -7.56
C THR A 411 -28.30 36.42 -6.74
N ALA A 412 -27.15 35.94 -7.23
CA ALA A 412 -26.34 34.91 -6.56
C ALA A 412 -25.40 35.42 -5.44
N PHE A 413 -25.10 36.72 -5.40
CA PHE A 413 -24.19 37.31 -4.42
C PHE A 413 -24.92 37.62 -3.12
N ALA A 414 -24.52 36.95 -2.04
CA ALA A 414 -25.14 37.12 -0.73
C ALA A 414 -24.17 37.69 0.30
N GLU A 415 -24.72 38.44 1.27
CA GLU A 415 -24.00 38.74 2.49
C GLU A 415 -23.60 37.43 3.20
N PRO A 416 -22.43 37.35 3.86
CA PRO A 416 -21.91 36.08 4.37
C PRO A 416 -22.88 35.34 5.31
N HIS A 417 -23.65 36.09 6.12
CA HIS A 417 -24.64 35.53 7.03
C HIS A 417 -25.75 34.75 6.32
N GLU A 418 -26.12 35.17 5.12
CA GLU A 418 -27.18 34.55 4.32
C GLU A 418 -26.72 33.32 3.51
N ALA A 419 -25.43 33.26 3.16
CA ALA A 419 -24.90 32.29 2.19
C ALA A 419 -25.05 30.81 2.60
N ASP A 420 -25.42 29.97 1.64
CA ASP A 420 -25.34 28.51 1.72
C ASP A 420 -23.88 28.04 1.72
N ILE A 421 -23.04 28.70 0.90
CA ILE A 421 -21.62 28.38 0.70
C ILE A 421 -20.76 29.61 1.01
N VAL A 422 -19.83 29.47 1.95
CA VAL A 422 -18.85 30.53 2.27
C VAL A 422 -17.47 30.13 1.76
N VAL A 423 -16.87 30.96 0.91
CA VAL A 423 -15.53 30.73 0.31
C VAL A 423 -14.49 31.64 0.96
N LEU A 424 -13.39 31.09 1.45
CA LEU A 424 -12.26 31.84 2.01
C LEU A 424 -10.92 31.20 1.64
N ASN A 425 -9.82 31.87 1.99
CA ASN A 425 -8.47 31.32 1.84
C ASN A 425 -7.86 30.86 3.17
N TYR A 426 -6.84 30.00 3.09
CA TYR A 426 -6.14 29.42 4.24
C TYR A 426 -5.57 30.46 5.21
N GLU A 427 -5.17 31.62 4.69
CA GLU A 427 -4.52 32.69 5.43
C GLU A 427 -5.48 33.45 6.37
N ILE A 428 -6.78 33.46 6.08
CA ILE A 428 -7.79 34.17 6.89
C ILE A 428 -8.68 33.25 7.74
N VAL A 429 -8.54 31.91 7.63
CA VAL A 429 -9.32 30.94 8.44
C VAL A 429 -9.23 31.24 9.94
N GLU A 430 -8.05 31.63 10.45
CA GLU A 430 -7.87 31.94 11.87
C GLU A 430 -8.69 33.15 12.33
N ALA A 431 -8.82 34.19 11.49
CA ALA A 431 -9.57 35.41 11.80
C ALA A 431 -11.10 35.20 11.73
N HIS A 432 -11.57 34.26 10.90
CA HIS A 432 -12.99 33.97 10.72
C HIS A 432 -13.45 32.68 11.44
N LEU A 433 -12.56 32.02 12.19
CA LEU A 433 -12.82 30.69 12.75
C LEU A 433 -14.05 30.65 13.67
N GLU A 434 -14.09 31.53 14.67
CA GLU A 434 -15.17 31.62 15.64
C GLU A 434 -16.53 31.90 14.96
N PRO A 435 -16.69 32.95 14.14
CA PRO A 435 -17.95 33.19 13.44
C PRO A 435 -18.34 32.07 12.46
N LEU A 436 -17.39 31.45 11.74
CA LEU A 436 -17.69 30.30 10.89
C LEU A 436 -18.17 29.10 11.70
N SER A 437 -17.61 28.88 12.89
CA SER A 437 -18.01 27.81 13.81
C SER A 437 -19.42 28.03 14.37
N ALA A 438 -19.77 29.28 14.68
CA ALA A 438 -21.09 29.65 15.19
C ALA A 438 -22.25 29.35 14.21
N ARG A 439 -21.97 29.19 12.91
CA ARG A 439 -22.96 28.77 11.89
C ARG A 439 -23.32 27.27 11.94
N ALA A 440 -22.68 26.48 12.81
CA ALA A 440 -22.79 25.02 12.84
C ALA A 440 -22.66 24.36 11.45
N PRO A 441 -21.60 24.66 10.67
CA PRO A 441 -21.46 24.19 9.29
C PRO A 441 -21.50 22.66 9.19
N ARG A 442 -22.23 22.18 8.17
CA ARG A 442 -22.43 20.74 7.89
C ARG A 442 -21.43 20.17 6.89
N ALA A 443 -20.62 21.02 6.26
CA ALA A 443 -19.53 20.61 5.39
C ALA A 443 -18.32 21.55 5.43
N VAL A 444 -17.15 20.98 5.18
CA VAL A 444 -15.95 21.72 4.77
C VAL A 444 -15.29 21.07 3.57
N VAL A 445 -14.82 21.91 2.64
CA VAL A 445 -14.01 21.54 1.49
C VAL A 445 -12.67 22.27 1.60
N PHE A 446 -11.58 21.50 1.68
CA PHE A 446 -10.22 22.00 1.67
C PHE A 446 -9.63 21.79 0.26
N ASP A 447 -9.72 22.83 -0.57
CA ASP A 447 -9.15 22.83 -1.90
C ASP A 447 -7.63 23.01 -1.86
N GLU A 448 -6.93 22.30 -2.73
CA GLU A 448 -5.47 22.09 -2.69
C GLU A 448 -4.93 21.88 -1.26
N SER A 449 -5.49 20.86 -0.60
CA SER A 449 -5.22 20.50 0.81
C SER A 449 -3.74 20.26 1.16
N HIS A 450 -2.86 20.13 0.16
CA HIS A 450 -1.40 20.08 0.34
C HIS A 450 -0.85 21.35 1.02
N TYR A 451 -1.58 22.47 0.99
CA TYR A 451 -1.26 23.67 1.77
C TYR A 451 -1.19 23.38 3.29
N CYS A 452 -1.93 22.39 3.78
CA CYS A 452 -1.94 21.98 5.19
C CYS A 452 -0.89 20.93 5.58
N LYS A 453 0.12 20.64 4.74
CA LYS A 453 1.09 19.55 5.02
C LYS A 453 1.91 19.70 6.31
N GLN A 454 2.23 20.93 6.75
CA GLN A 454 3.04 21.17 7.96
C GLN A 454 2.16 21.34 9.22
N PRO A 455 2.22 20.45 10.22
CA PRO A 455 1.33 20.50 11.40
C PRO A 455 1.53 21.73 12.30
N THR A 456 2.72 22.32 12.29
CA THR A 456 3.09 23.45 13.18
C THR A 456 2.61 24.81 12.65
N ALA A 457 2.33 24.92 11.35
CA ALA A 457 1.97 26.17 10.68
C ALA A 457 0.60 26.71 11.15
N LYS A 458 0.49 28.05 11.27
CA LYS A 458 -0.76 28.72 11.72
C LYS A 458 -1.96 28.33 10.88
N ARG A 459 -1.85 28.38 9.55
CA ARG A 459 -2.93 27.99 8.62
C ARG A 459 -3.41 26.55 8.81
N THR A 460 -2.49 25.61 9.03
CA THR A 460 -2.83 24.20 9.30
C THR A 460 -3.58 24.05 10.61
N LYS A 461 -3.12 24.73 11.68
CA LYS A 461 -3.79 24.75 12.98
C LYS A 461 -5.20 25.36 12.89
N ALA A 462 -5.37 26.45 12.15
CA ALA A 462 -6.66 27.08 11.92
C ALA A 462 -7.62 26.18 11.13
N ALA A 463 -7.15 25.58 10.03
CA ALA A 463 -7.92 24.63 9.23
C ALA A 463 -8.31 23.38 10.03
N MET A 464 -7.42 22.86 10.89
CA MET A 464 -7.74 21.77 11.83
C MET A 464 -8.82 22.17 12.85
N LYS A 465 -8.78 23.40 13.40
CA LYS A 465 -9.83 23.89 14.30
C LYS A 465 -11.17 24.00 13.56
N LEU A 466 -11.19 24.53 12.35
CA LEU A 466 -12.40 24.62 11.51
C LEU A 466 -12.98 23.23 11.23
N SER A 467 -12.16 22.25 10.85
CA SER A 467 -12.61 20.86 10.61
C SER A 467 -13.25 20.19 11.84
N LYS A 468 -12.76 20.54 13.05
CA LYS A 468 -13.35 20.10 14.32
C LYS A 468 -14.68 20.79 14.64
N ALA A 469 -14.90 22.02 14.16
CA ALA A 469 -16.14 22.76 14.34
C ALA A 469 -17.27 22.31 13.39
N ILE A 470 -16.95 21.57 12.32
CA ILE A 470 -17.94 20.95 11.44
C ILE A 470 -18.73 19.89 12.21
N HIS A 471 -20.04 19.77 11.95
CA HIS A 471 -20.91 18.74 12.52
C HIS A 471 -20.24 17.33 12.54
N PRO A 472 -20.44 16.48 13.57
CA PRO A 472 -19.83 15.14 13.64
C PRO A 472 -20.02 14.32 12.36
N ASP A 473 -21.26 14.24 11.87
CA ASP A 473 -21.62 13.56 10.61
C ASP A 473 -21.40 14.40 9.35
N GLY A 474 -20.88 15.62 9.48
CA GLY A 474 -20.68 16.56 8.39
C GLY A 474 -19.59 16.13 7.40
N LEU A 475 -19.73 16.58 6.15
CA LEU A 475 -18.76 16.29 5.08
C LEU A 475 -17.42 16.97 5.36
N ARG A 476 -16.33 16.24 5.10
CA ARG A 476 -14.96 16.75 5.21
C ARG A 476 -14.18 16.31 3.98
N LEU A 477 -14.13 17.18 2.98
CA LEU A 477 -13.53 16.88 1.69
C LEU A 477 -12.16 17.55 1.57
N ALA A 478 -11.15 16.80 1.16
CA ALA A 478 -9.82 17.32 0.83
C ALA A 478 -9.56 17.12 -0.66
N LEU A 479 -9.47 18.21 -1.42
CA LEU A 479 -9.14 18.15 -2.84
C LEU A 479 -7.63 18.30 -3.02
N THR A 480 -7.05 17.58 -3.98
CA THR A 480 -5.64 17.73 -4.37
C THR A 480 -5.42 17.16 -5.77
N GLY A 481 -4.65 17.82 -6.62
CA GLY A 481 -4.15 17.21 -7.86
C GLY A 481 -2.99 16.23 -7.64
N THR A 482 -2.22 16.46 -6.58
CA THR A 482 -0.93 15.82 -6.28
C THR A 482 -0.97 15.17 -4.88
N PRO A 483 -1.68 14.03 -4.73
CA PRO A 483 -1.81 13.36 -3.43
C PRO A 483 -0.58 12.57 -2.99
N VAL A 484 0.30 12.21 -3.93
CA VAL A 484 1.50 11.43 -3.62
C VAL A 484 2.54 12.38 -3.02
N LEU A 485 2.82 12.15 -1.75
CA LEU A 485 3.91 12.79 -1.01
C LEU A 485 4.93 11.69 -0.74
N ASN A 486 6.22 12.00 -0.89
CA ASN A 486 7.30 11.00 -0.92
C ASN A 486 7.44 10.21 0.40
N GLN A 487 6.75 10.62 1.47
CA GLN A 487 6.74 9.92 2.76
C GLN A 487 5.31 9.88 3.36
N PRO A 488 4.86 8.73 3.91
CA PRO A 488 3.55 8.61 4.56
C PRO A 488 3.32 9.63 5.69
N ARG A 489 4.39 10.10 6.35
CA ARG A 489 4.31 11.13 7.40
C ARG A 489 3.63 12.40 6.92
N GLU A 490 3.81 12.80 5.67
CA GLU A 490 3.28 14.06 5.14
C GLU A 490 1.74 14.04 5.04
N LEU A 491 1.13 12.86 4.85
CA LEU A 491 -0.32 12.68 4.88
C LEU A 491 -0.93 12.89 6.28
N THR A 492 -0.14 12.81 7.37
CA THR A 492 -0.65 12.90 8.76
C THR A 492 -1.50 14.14 9.00
N ALA A 493 -1.06 15.29 8.47
CA ALA A 493 -1.77 16.57 8.68
C ALA A 493 -3.10 16.61 7.91
N GLN A 494 -3.14 16.05 6.70
CA GLN A 494 -4.34 16.00 5.87
C GLN A 494 -5.33 14.93 6.35
N LEU A 495 -4.84 13.77 6.79
CA LEU A 495 -5.66 12.73 7.43
C LEU A 495 -6.33 13.23 8.72
N ARG A 496 -5.65 14.10 9.50
CA ARG A 496 -6.28 14.83 10.61
C ARG A 496 -7.30 15.86 10.12
N LEU A 497 -7.02 16.54 9.01
CA LEU A 497 -7.90 17.56 8.43
C LEU A 497 -9.26 17.01 8.03
N ILE A 498 -9.36 15.74 7.63
CA ILE A 498 -10.64 15.05 7.34
C ILE A 498 -11.14 14.12 8.47
N ASP A 499 -10.51 14.16 9.65
CA ASP A 499 -10.77 13.24 10.79
C ASP A 499 -10.79 11.74 10.41
N ARG A 500 -9.71 11.32 9.73
CA ARG A 500 -9.41 9.94 9.29
C ARG A 500 -8.09 9.37 9.81
N LEU A 501 -7.22 10.16 10.46
CA LEU A 501 -5.91 9.66 10.93
C LEU A 501 -6.04 8.42 11.82
N LYS A 502 -7.04 8.38 12.71
CA LYS A 502 -7.33 7.26 13.61
C LYS A 502 -7.48 5.91 12.89
N ASP A 503 -7.94 5.90 11.63
CA ASP A 503 -8.10 4.70 10.80
C ASP A 503 -6.74 4.07 10.40
N PHE A 504 -5.64 4.77 10.72
CA PHE A 504 -4.23 4.42 10.52
C PHE A 504 -3.41 4.51 11.84
N GLY A 505 -4.06 4.69 12.99
CA GLY A 505 -3.43 4.95 14.29
C GLY A 505 -2.93 6.38 14.45
N SER A 506 -1.71 6.54 14.97
CA SER A 506 -1.00 7.82 15.07
C SER A 506 -0.16 8.12 13.81
N GLY A 507 0.30 9.36 13.65
CA GLY A 507 1.25 9.72 12.57
C GLY A 507 2.61 9.02 12.68
N ALA A 508 2.98 8.57 13.89
CA ALA A 508 4.16 7.74 14.10
C ALA A 508 3.92 6.29 13.62
N GLU A 509 2.75 5.72 13.92
CA GLU A 509 2.36 4.38 13.47
C GLU A 509 2.12 4.32 11.96
N LEU A 510 1.48 5.32 11.36
CA LEU A 510 1.36 5.47 9.90
C LEU A 510 2.75 5.39 9.24
N ALA A 511 3.71 6.16 9.73
CA ALA A 511 5.07 6.18 9.21
C ALA A 511 5.88 4.90 9.44
N ARG A 512 5.47 4.10 10.42
CA ARG A 512 6.14 2.88 10.88
C ARG A 512 5.58 1.66 10.15
N ARG A 513 4.26 1.62 9.95
CA ARG A 513 3.53 0.58 9.21
C ARG A 513 3.87 0.60 7.74
N PHE A 514 3.89 1.78 7.11
CA PHE A 514 4.15 1.95 5.67
C PHE A 514 5.57 2.48 5.47
N LYS A 515 6.58 1.62 5.69
CA LYS A 515 8.00 1.97 5.54
C LYS A 515 8.71 0.90 4.74
N GLY A 516 9.44 1.31 3.71
CA GLY A 516 10.29 0.44 2.89
C GLY A 516 10.07 0.68 1.40
N PRO A 517 10.83 0.00 0.53
CA PRO A 517 10.45 -0.14 -0.88
C PRO A 517 9.02 -0.70 -0.98
N GLU A 518 8.28 -0.34 -2.03
CA GLU A 518 6.94 -0.89 -2.37
C GLU A 518 5.80 -0.65 -1.36
N SER A 519 6.10 -0.19 -0.14
CA SER A 519 5.12 0.17 0.91
C SER A 519 4.09 1.24 0.53
N HIS A 520 4.28 1.90 -0.62
CA HIS A 520 3.34 2.86 -1.18
C HIS A 520 2.06 2.19 -1.72
N ASP A 521 2.14 1.00 -2.30
CA ASP A 521 0.96 0.32 -2.86
C ASP A 521 0.03 -0.17 -1.74
N ARG A 522 0.60 -0.76 -0.68
CA ARG A 522 -0.14 -1.09 0.55
C ARG A 522 -0.74 0.16 1.20
N LEU A 523 -0.02 1.28 1.24
CA LEU A 523 -0.57 2.56 1.70
C LEU A 523 -1.74 3.03 0.82
N HIS A 524 -1.62 2.93 -0.52
CA HIS A 524 -2.68 3.30 -1.44
C HIS A 524 -3.92 2.41 -1.30
N TRP A 525 -3.77 1.11 -1.12
CA TRP A 525 -4.84 0.17 -0.80
C TRP A 525 -5.59 0.58 0.49
N HIS A 526 -4.83 0.92 1.54
CA HIS A 526 -5.40 1.42 2.79
C HIS A 526 -6.08 2.78 2.68
N LEU A 527 -5.55 3.71 1.87
CA LEU A 527 -6.19 4.99 1.59
C LEU A 527 -7.49 4.80 0.81
N ARG A 528 -7.46 4.04 -0.29
CA ARG A 528 -8.62 3.77 -1.17
C ARG A 528 -9.76 3.09 -0.42
N SER A 529 -9.46 2.14 0.47
CA SER A 529 -10.46 1.49 1.31
C SER A 529 -11.10 2.40 2.37
N ARG A 530 -10.47 3.52 2.77
CA ARG A 530 -10.92 4.35 3.90
C ARG A 530 -11.52 5.70 3.52
N GLY A 531 -11.07 6.33 2.43
CA GLY A 531 -11.58 7.63 2.00
C GLY A 531 -10.66 8.37 1.05
N PHE A 532 -10.26 7.74 -0.06
CA PHE A 532 -9.40 8.31 -1.08
C PHE A 532 -9.84 7.81 -2.46
N VAL A 533 -10.40 8.71 -3.29
CA VAL A 533 -10.74 8.44 -4.69
C VAL A 533 -9.72 9.14 -5.60
N ARG A 534 -9.18 8.40 -6.57
CA ARG A 534 -8.22 8.91 -7.56
C ARG A 534 -8.33 8.11 -8.86
N ARG A 535 -8.56 8.84 -9.94
CA ARG A 535 -8.52 8.40 -11.35
C ARG A 535 -7.63 9.32 -12.18
N LEU A 536 -7.07 8.81 -13.26
CA LEU A 536 -6.24 9.51 -14.24
C LEU A 536 -7.07 9.81 -15.50
N LYS A 537 -6.67 10.80 -16.30
CA LYS A 537 -7.37 11.15 -17.54
C LYS A 537 -7.42 9.98 -18.53
N GLN A 538 -6.32 9.24 -18.66
CA GLN A 538 -6.25 8.07 -19.54
C GLN A 538 -7.32 7.01 -19.20
N ASP A 539 -7.69 6.89 -17.91
CA ASP A 539 -8.67 5.90 -17.44
C ASP A 539 -10.11 6.36 -17.76
N VAL A 540 -10.44 7.64 -17.51
CA VAL A 540 -11.83 8.14 -17.55
C VAL A 540 -12.20 8.99 -18.78
N LEU A 541 -11.20 9.46 -19.52
CA LEU A 541 -11.32 10.26 -20.74
C LEU A 541 -10.30 9.79 -21.80
N PRO A 542 -10.28 8.50 -22.18
CA PRO A 542 -9.32 7.95 -23.16
C PRO A 542 -9.41 8.58 -24.57
N GLN A 543 -10.47 9.35 -24.84
CA GLN A 543 -10.64 10.15 -26.05
C GLN A 543 -9.89 11.49 -26.05
N LEU A 544 -9.21 11.85 -24.95
CA LEU A 544 -8.30 13.00 -24.90
C LEU A 544 -6.84 12.54 -25.10
N PRO A 545 -6.02 13.32 -25.83
CA PRO A 545 -4.61 13.00 -26.07
C PRO A 545 -3.71 13.20 -24.84
#